data_AF-A0A9Q0EE71-F1
#
_entry.id   AF-A0A9Q0EE71-F1
#
_cell.length_a   1.000
_cell.length_b   1.000
_cell.length_c   1.000
_cell.angle_alpha   90.00
_cell.angle_beta   90.00
_cell.angle_gamma   90.00
#
_symmetry.space_group_name_H-M   'P 1'
#
loop_
_entity.id
_entity.type
_entity.pdbx_description
1 polymer ?
#
loop_
_entity_poly.entity_id
_entity_poly.type
_entity_poly.pdbx_seq_one_letter_code
_entity_poly.pdbx_strand_id
1 'polypeptide(L)'
;MGITCRLNHFAPRSIGPTLLLGLSTMLLLSARRSSADGLNDSGPWTRDLCSYKWEAIDQHNKVKYTLKLCESSPDTTCGVGVAVCAVNLTTQKGQSVGEVSLQKLSDTVWDFNTTSQCNGSTTNVQSSISFQCGKTMGTPEFVTVSQCVHYFEWRSYAACKNQKFKPAKEVPCYVFDTDGHKHDLTPLIKMTTGYLVEDADNSVDLYINICRSLGRYPNVQPDRDNVV
;
A
#
# COMPACT_ATOMS: atom_id res chain seq x y z
N MET A 1 41.26 16.58 65.62
CA MET A 1 42.27 17.65 65.85
C MET A 1 42.90 17.97 64.50
N GLY A 2 42.62 19.08 63.83
CA GLY A 2 43.08 20.45 64.14
C GLY A 2 44.53 20.59 63.68
N ILE A 3 44.86 21.35 62.61
CA ILE A 3 45.49 22.70 62.62
C ILE A 3 45.79 23.01 61.12
N THR A 4 45.17 23.99 60.43
CA THR A 4 45.64 25.38 60.08
C THR A 4 47.07 25.46 59.50
N CYS A 5 47.51 26.31 58.55
CA CYS A 5 47.04 27.57 57.95
C CYS A 5 47.96 27.99 56.76
N ARG A 6 47.40 28.76 55.81
CA ARG A 6 47.93 29.91 54.99
C ARG A 6 49.26 29.81 54.19
N LEU A 7 49.31 30.05 52.87
CA LEU A 7 49.13 31.29 52.03
C LEU A 7 50.29 32.30 52.05
N ASN A 8 50.93 32.50 50.87
CA ASN A 8 51.44 33.75 50.24
C ASN A 8 52.63 33.44 49.31
N HIS A 9 52.97 34.14 48.22
CA HIS A 9 52.37 35.13 47.29
C HIS A 9 53.51 35.56 46.33
N PHE A 10 53.19 36.08 45.14
CA PHE A 10 54.03 36.79 44.12
C PHE A 10 54.98 35.93 43.24
N ALA A 11 54.81 35.77 41.90
CA ALA A 11 54.71 36.70 40.73
C ALA A 11 56.07 36.78 39.95
N PRO A 12 56.19 37.47 38.79
CA PRO A 12 56.10 36.87 37.44
C PRO A 12 57.28 37.24 36.49
N ARG A 13 57.40 36.61 35.30
CA ARG A 13 58.01 37.16 34.05
C ARG A 13 57.91 36.11 32.93
N SER A 14 57.07 36.29 31.91
CA SER A 14 57.28 37.03 30.65
C SER A 14 58.42 36.49 29.79
N ILE A 15 58.09 35.96 28.60
CA ILE A 15 58.66 36.28 27.28
C ILE A 15 57.68 35.73 26.22
N GLY A 16 57.45 36.54 25.19
CA GLY A 16 56.41 36.39 24.17
C GLY A 16 56.71 35.40 23.02
N PRO A 17 56.23 35.68 21.79
CA PRO A 17 55.34 34.76 21.09
C PRO A 17 56.02 34.05 19.92
N THR A 18 55.54 32.85 19.57
CA THR A 18 55.76 32.30 18.23
C THR A 18 54.54 31.52 17.73
N LEU A 19 54.21 31.83 16.49
CA LEU A 19 53.03 31.48 15.73
C LEU A 19 52.90 29.98 15.41
N LEU A 20 51.66 29.49 15.53
CA LEU A 20 50.90 28.61 14.62
C LEU A 20 51.58 27.38 14.01
N LEU A 21 50.98 26.21 14.25
CA LEU A 21 50.29 25.43 13.20
C LEU A 21 49.36 24.40 13.86
N GLY A 22 48.05 24.54 13.60
CA GLY A 22 47.00 23.72 14.18
C GLY A 22 46.97 22.31 13.59
N LEU A 23 46.92 21.31 14.48
CA LEU A 23 46.55 19.95 14.16
C LEU A 23 45.07 19.80 14.52
N SER A 24 44.19 19.93 13.53
CA SER A 24 42.77 19.60 13.65
C SER A 24 42.65 18.09 13.74
N THR A 25 42.40 17.57 14.94
CA THR A 25 42.02 16.19 15.15
C THR A 25 40.58 16.00 14.67
N MET A 26 40.42 15.45 13.45
CA MET A 26 39.12 14.99 12.98
C MET A 26 38.63 13.85 13.88
N LEU A 27 37.58 14.11 14.66
CA LEU A 27 36.78 13.07 15.30
C LEU A 27 36.17 12.19 14.20
N LEU A 28 36.68 10.96 14.07
CA LEU A 28 36.00 9.90 13.32
C LEU A 28 34.76 9.48 14.13
N LEU A 29 33.64 10.15 13.92
CA LEU A 29 32.33 9.57 14.23
C LEU A 29 32.15 8.39 13.28
N SER A 30 32.33 7.17 13.80
CA SER A 30 31.78 5.98 13.17
C SER A 30 30.26 6.10 13.21
N ALA A 31 29.69 6.69 12.16
CA ALA A 31 28.27 6.55 11.88
C ALA A 31 28.02 5.05 11.66
N ARG A 32 27.55 4.35 12.69
CA ARG A 32 26.86 3.09 12.50
C ARG A 32 25.72 3.39 11.53
N ARG A 33 25.85 2.94 10.28
CA ARG A 33 24.67 2.72 9.43
C ARG A 33 23.87 1.65 10.15
N SER A 34 22.93 2.07 10.98
CA SER A 34 21.79 1.24 11.31
C SER A 34 21.01 1.07 10.02
N SER A 35 21.34 0.03 9.26
CA SER A 35 20.46 -0.50 8.22
C SER A 35 19.26 -1.12 8.93
N ALA A 36 18.37 -0.27 9.42
CA ALA A 36 17.01 -0.65 9.73
C ALA A 36 16.18 -0.31 8.48
N ASP A 37 16.37 -1.10 7.42
CA ASP A 37 15.40 -1.16 6.33
C ASP A 37 14.17 -1.90 6.87
N GLY A 38 13.38 -1.17 7.67
CA GLY A 38 12.02 -1.55 7.97
C GLY A 38 11.24 -1.42 6.67
N LEU A 39 10.89 -2.56 6.08
CA LEU A 39 9.88 -2.67 5.01
C LEU A 39 8.51 -2.30 5.59
N ASN A 40 8.29 -1.02 5.86
CA ASN A 40 6.98 -0.48 6.23
C ASN A 40 6.76 0.86 5.52
N ASP A 41 6.79 0.82 4.19
CA ASP A 41 5.99 1.72 3.37
C ASP A 41 5.86 1.07 1.98
N SER A 42 4.91 0.15 1.82
CA SER A 42 4.35 -0.14 0.50
C SER A 42 4.01 1.20 -0.13
N GLY A 43 4.68 1.55 -1.25
CA GLY A 43 4.84 2.95 -1.67
C GLY A 43 3.55 3.79 -1.70
N PRO A 44 3.64 5.14 -1.74
CA PRO A 44 2.51 6.06 -1.54
C PRO A 44 1.26 5.82 -2.41
N TRP A 45 1.40 5.05 -3.48
CA TRP A 45 0.36 4.74 -4.46
C TRP A 45 -0.56 3.57 -4.10
N THR A 46 -0.14 2.59 -3.28
CA THR A 46 -0.96 1.41 -2.92
C THR A 46 -1.91 1.66 -1.74
N ARG A 47 -1.77 2.78 -1.04
CA ARG A 47 -2.53 3.09 0.20
C ARG A 47 -4.04 2.99 0.03
N ASP A 48 -4.56 3.37 -1.14
CA ASP A 48 -6.00 3.32 -1.41
C ASP A 48 -6.53 1.87 -1.46
N LEU A 49 -5.68 0.91 -1.84
CA LEU A 49 -6.04 -0.51 -1.92
C LEU A 49 -6.00 -1.20 -0.54
N CYS A 50 -5.16 -0.70 0.37
CA CYS A 50 -4.99 -1.25 1.73
C CYS A 50 -6.25 -1.13 2.60
N SER A 51 -7.18 -0.24 2.30
CA SER A 51 -8.39 -0.05 3.12
C SER A 51 -9.44 -1.14 2.93
N TYR A 52 -9.23 -2.06 1.98
CA TYR A 52 -10.22 -3.04 1.57
C TYR A 52 -9.64 -4.44 1.53
N LYS A 53 -10.54 -5.43 1.62
CA LYS A 53 -10.29 -6.81 1.26
C LYS A 53 -10.88 -7.05 -0.12
N TRP A 54 -10.14 -7.75 -0.96
CA TRP A 54 -10.49 -7.97 -2.36
C TRP A 54 -10.83 -9.43 -2.62
N GLU A 55 -11.60 -9.70 -3.66
CA GLU A 55 -12.00 -11.04 -4.06
C GLU A 55 -11.75 -11.27 -5.54
N ALA A 56 -11.37 -12.49 -5.89
CA ALA A 56 -11.29 -12.99 -7.26
C ALA A 56 -11.80 -14.43 -7.29
N ILE A 57 -12.35 -14.89 -8.40
CA ILE A 57 -12.88 -16.26 -8.52
C ILE A 57 -12.31 -16.95 -9.77
N ASP A 58 -11.73 -18.12 -9.57
CA ASP A 58 -11.54 -19.11 -10.63
C ASP A 58 -12.85 -19.89 -10.79
N GLN A 59 -13.63 -19.51 -11.80
CA GLN A 59 -14.93 -20.12 -12.05
C GLN A 59 -14.83 -21.57 -12.55
N HIS A 60 -13.70 -21.94 -13.16
CA HIS A 60 -13.49 -23.28 -13.73
C HIS A 60 -13.19 -24.28 -12.61
N ASN A 61 -12.21 -23.97 -11.75
CA ASN A 61 -11.83 -24.84 -10.64
C ASN A 61 -12.65 -24.59 -9.36
N LYS A 62 -13.60 -23.66 -9.41
CA LYS A 62 -14.48 -23.28 -8.29
C LYS A 62 -13.66 -22.88 -7.06
N VAL A 63 -12.69 -21.99 -7.24
CA VAL A 63 -11.86 -21.45 -6.16
C VAL A 63 -12.13 -19.97 -6.01
N LYS A 64 -12.49 -19.55 -4.79
CA LYS A 64 -12.54 -18.13 -4.42
C LYS A 64 -11.25 -17.73 -3.74
N TYR A 65 -10.70 -16.62 -4.16
CA TYR A 65 -9.56 -15.97 -3.55
C TYR A 65 -10.03 -14.75 -2.77
N THR A 66 -9.54 -14.57 -1.55
CA THR A 66 -9.64 -13.29 -0.84
C THR A 66 -8.25 -12.73 -0.61
N LEU A 67 -8.04 -11.46 -0.95
CA LEU A 67 -6.75 -10.79 -0.91
C LEU A 67 -6.76 -9.65 0.13
N LYS A 68 -5.79 -9.71 1.04
CA LYS A 68 -5.42 -8.75 2.07
C LYS A 68 -4.03 -8.22 1.71
N LEU A 69 -3.96 -6.98 1.20
CA LEU A 69 -2.70 -6.44 0.69
C LEU A 69 -1.79 -5.87 1.78
N CYS A 70 -2.37 -5.41 2.89
CA CYS A 70 -1.65 -4.67 3.93
C CYS A 70 -2.07 -5.18 5.31
N GLU A 71 -1.24 -4.97 6.34
CA GLU A 71 -1.60 -5.37 7.71
C GLU A 71 -2.90 -4.71 8.18
N SER A 72 -3.15 -3.47 7.74
CA SER A 72 -4.37 -2.69 8.02
C SER A 72 -5.61 -3.13 7.24
N SER A 73 -5.45 -3.98 6.21
CA SER A 73 -6.57 -4.50 5.43
C SER A 73 -7.39 -5.51 6.25
N PRO A 74 -8.71 -5.63 6.02
CA PRO A 74 -9.53 -6.61 6.71
C PRO A 74 -9.04 -8.05 6.50
N ASP A 75 -9.18 -8.88 7.54
CA ASP A 75 -8.65 -10.24 7.54
C ASP A 75 -9.35 -11.17 6.54
N THR A 76 -8.57 -12.13 6.03
CA THR A 76 -9.07 -13.25 5.23
C THR A 76 -9.64 -14.33 6.13
N THR A 77 -10.43 -15.24 5.55
CA THR A 77 -10.95 -16.41 6.28
C THR A 77 -9.86 -17.42 6.64
N CYS A 78 -8.68 -17.35 6.03
CA CYS A 78 -7.55 -18.23 6.32
C CYS A 78 -6.70 -17.74 7.52
N GLY A 79 -6.92 -16.52 8.01
CA GLY A 79 -6.22 -15.97 9.17
C GLY A 79 -5.69 -14.55 8.97
N VAL A 80 -5.23 -13.95 10.06
CA VAL A 80 -4.84 -12.52 10.15
C VAL A 80 -3.57 -12.16 9.38
N GLY A 81 -2.62 -13.09 9.27
CA GLY A 81 -1.35 -12.92 8.54
C GLY A 81 -1.39 -13.37 7.09
N VAL A 82 -2.53 -13.87 6.62
CA VAL A 82 -2.68 -14.43 5.27
C VAL A 82 -3.05 -13.31 4.30
N ALA A 83 -2.17 -13.04 3.35
CA ALA A 83 -2.37 -12.07 2.29
C ALA A 83 -3.30 -12.60 1.21
N VAL A 84 -3.15 -13.86 0.81
CA VAL A 84 -4.01 -14.48 -0.21
C VAL A 84 -4.52 -15.81 0.32
N CYS A 85 -5.83 -15.91 0.48
CA CYS A 85 -6.52 -17.10 0.94
C CYS A 85 -7.28 -17.71 -0.23
N ALA A 86 -6.98 -18.96 -0.56
CA ALA A 86 -7.68 -19.73 -1.60
C ALA A 86 -8.68 -20.68 -0.95
N VAL A 87 -9.96 -20.54 -1.26
CA VAL A 87 -11.06 -21.35 -0.72
C VAL A 87 -11.70 -22.13 -1.85
N ASN A 88 -11.69 -23.45 -1.74
CA ASN A 88 -12.46 -24.30 -2.64
C ASN A 88 -13.96 -24.15 -2.33
N LEU A 89 -14.75 -23.68 -3.30
CA LEU A 89 -16.18 -23.38 -3.11
C LEU A 89 -17.04 -24.64 -2.96
N THR A 90 -16.53 -25.82 -3.34
CA THR A 90 -17.25 -27.09 -3.16
C THR A 90 -17.01 -27.67 -1.76
N THR A 91 -15.76 -27.71 -1.32
CA THR A 91 -15.40 -28.32 -0.02
C THR A 91 -15.37 -27.33 1.13
N GLN A 92 -15.46 -26.03 0.84
CA GLN A 92 -15.32 -24.91 1.78
C GLN A 92 -13.99 -24.91 2.55
N LYS A 93 -12.98 -25.64 2.04
CA LYS A 93 -11.64 -25.68 2.63
C LYS A 93 -10.80 -24.51 2.13
N GLY A 94 -10.29 -23.72 3.07
CA GLY A 94 -9.36 -22.63 2.82
C GLY A 94 -7.89 -23.06 2.97
N GLN A 95 -7.00 -22.44 2.21
CA GLN A 95 -5.55 -22.55 2.35
C GLN A 95 -4.87 -21.19 2.12
N SER A 96 -3.81 -20.92 2.87
CA SER A 96 -2.93 -19.78 2.64
C SER A 96 -2.09 -20.02 1.38
N VAL A 97 -2.13 -19.07 0.45
CA VAL A 97 -1.33 -19.07 -0.78
C VAL A 97 -0.48 -17.79 -0.91
N GLY A 98 -0.34 -17.04 0.19
CA GLY A 98 0.53 -15.88 0.32
C GLY A 98 0.41 -15.27 1.71
N GLU A 99 1.53 -14.87 2.31
CA GLU A 99 1.61 -14.25 3.64
C GLU A 99 1.98 -12.76 3.52
N VAL A 100 1.35 -11.91 4.35
CA VAL A 100 1.61 -10.45 4.34
C VAL A 100 3.06 -10.15 4.75
N SER A 101 3.59 -10.92 5.70
CA SER A 101 4.96 -10.78 6.22
C SER A 101 6.06 -11.14 5.22
N LEU A 102 5.72 -11.90 4.17
CA LEU A 102 6.67 -12.40 3.16
C LEU A 102 6.45 -11.75 1.78
N GLN A 103 5.85 -10.56 1.79
CA GLN A 103 5.56 -9.81 0.59
C GLN A 103 6.82 -9.18 -0.03
N LYS A 104 6.84 -9.07 -1.35
CA LYS A 104 7.85 -8.37 -2.13
C LYS A 104 7.16 -7.54 -3.21
N LEU A 105 7.44 -6.25 -3.23
CA LEU A 105 6.89 -5.32 -4.22
C LEU A 105 8.03 -4.88 -5.16
N SER A 106 7.84 -5.05 -6.47
CA SER A 106 8.78 -4.63 -7.51
C SER A 106 8.02 -3.94 -8.64
N ASP A 107 8.26 -2.64 -8.85
CA ASP A 107 7.63 -1.78 -9.87
C ASP A 107 6.11 -1.93 -10.04
N THR A 108 5.68 -2.97 -10.75
CA THR A 108 4.28 -3.28 -11.08
C THR A 108 3.85 -4.67 -10.63
N VAL A 109 4.69 -5.43 -9.93
CA VAL A 109 4.41 -6.79 -9.46
C VAL A 109 4.48 -6.83 -7.95
N TRP A 110 3.45 -7.41 -7.32
CA TRP A 110 3.41 -7.64 -5.89
C TRP A 110 3.30 -9.13 -5.61
N ASP A 111 4.37 -9.69 -5.09
CA ASP A 111 4.48 -11.10 -4.75
C ASP A 111 4.21 -11.31 -3.26
N PHE A 112 3.48 -12.37 -2.94
CA PHE A 112 3.21 -12.84 -1.57
C PHE A 112 3.66 -14.29 -1.47
N ASN A 113 4.73 -14.54 -0.72
CA ASN A 113 5.28 -15.88 -0.55
C ASN A 113 4.64 -16.59 0.65
N THR A 114 4.80 -17.90 0.72
CA THR A 114 4.55 -18.69 1.94
C THR A 114 5.80 -19.47 2.36
N THR A 115 5.73 -20.09 3.53
CA THR A 115 6.69 -21.12 3.96
C THR A 115 6.26 -22.55 3.58
N SER A 116 5.04 -22.72 3.09
CA SER A 116 4.49 -24.03 2.73
C SER A 116 4.97 -24.47 1.35
N GLN A 117 5.54 -25.68 1.29
CA GLN A 117 5.93 -26.29 0.03
C GLN A 117 4.73 -26.87 -0.71
N CYS A 118 4.84 -26.87 -2.03
CA CYS A 118 3.90 -27.56 -2.88
C CYS A 118 4.05 -29.07 -2.81
N ASN A 119 2.95 -29.81 -2.98
CA ASN A 119 3.00 -31.26 -3.05
C ASN A 119 3.88 -31.71 -4.22
N GLY A 120 4.95 -32.44 -3.92
CA GLY A 120 5.86 -32.99 -4.91
C GLY A 120 6.86 -31.98 -5.52
N SER A 121 6.99 -30.79 -4.94
CA SER A 121 7.98 -29.78 -5.36
C SER A 121 8.73 -29.20 -4.15
N THR A 122 9.96 -28.74 -4.37
CA THR A 122 10.72 -27.96 -3.38
C THR A 122 10.33 -26.49 -3.37
N THR A 123 9.52 -26.05 -4.34
CA THR A 123 9.03 -24.68 -4.47
C THR A 123 7.90 -24.41 -3.47
N ASN A 124 7.97 -23.25 -2.83
CA ASN A 124 6.90 -22.79 -1.95
C ASN A 124 5.69 -22.30 -2.75
N VAL A 125 4.51 -22.40 -2.14
CA VAL A 125 3.30 -21.77 -2.67
C VAL A 125 3.48 -20.25 -2.62
N GLN A 126 3.03 -19.57 -3.66
CA GLN A 126 3.09 -18.11 -3.72
C GLN A 126 1.94 -17.55 -4.55
N SER A 127 1.69 -16.25 -4.38
CA SER A 127 0.78 -15.48 -5.22
C SER A 127 1.53 -14.30 -5.82
N SER A 128 1.23 -13.96 -7.07
CA SER A 128 1.84 -12.84 -7.78
C SER A 128 0.74 -12.00 -8.43
N ILE A 129 0.73 -10.70 -8.13
CA ILE A 129 -0.24 -9.76 -8.68
C ILE A 129 0.49 -8.82 -9.62
N SER A 130 0.16 -8.89 -10.92
CA SER A 130 0.64 -7.95 -11.92
C SER A 130 -0.31 -6.76 -12.06
N PHE A 131 0.18 -5.58 -11.70
CA PHE A 131 -0.53 -4.32 -11.80
C PHE A 131 -0.30 -3.65 -13.15
N GLN A 132 -1.39 -3.16 -13.75
CA GLN A 132 -1.37 -2.39 -14.98
C GLN A 132 -2.07 -1.05 -14.74
N CYS A 133 -1.59 0.03 -15.38
CA CYS A 133 -2.25 1.33 -15.26
C CYS A 133 -3.68 1.27 -15.80
N GLY A 134 -4.65 1.60 -14.93
CA GLY A 134 -6.08 1.69 -15.21
C GLY A 134 -6.65 3.07 -14.90
N LYS A 135 -7.92 3.30 -15.23
CA LYS A 135 -8.60 4.57 -14.95
C LYS A 135 -9.37 4.57 -13.61
N THR A 136 -9.70 3.38 -13.11
CA THR A 136 -10.48 3.14 -11.89
C THR A 136 -9.60 2.41 -10.87
N MET A 137 -10.09 2.23 -9.66
CA MET A 137 -9.45 1.41 -8.63
C MET A 137 -9.35 -0.06 -9.10
N GLY A 138 -10.33 -0.49 -9.91
CA GLY A 138 -10.38 -1.80 -10.54
C GLY A 138 -10.50 -2.93 -9.54
N THR A 139 -10.24 -4.15 -10.00
CA THR A 139 -10.35 -5.38 -9.21
C THR A 139 -9.23 -6.35 -9.61
N PRO A 140 -8.79 -7.23 -8.70
CA PRO A 140 -7.91 -8.33 -9.08
C PRO A 140 -8.70 -9.37 -9.88
N GLU A 141 -8.14 -9.80 -11.00
CA GLU A 141 -8.66 -10.89 -11.82
C GLU A 141 -7.73 -12.09 -11.73
N PHE A 142 -8.28 -13.27 -11.47
CA PHE A 142 -7.51 -14.51 -11.50
C PHE A 142 -7.11 -14.84 -12.94
N VAL A 143 -5.83 -15.16 -13.15
CA VAL A 143 -5.30 -15.52 -14.46
C VAL A 143 -5.10 -17.02 -14.56
N THR A 144 -4.27 -17.58 -13.69
CA THR A 144 -3.92 -19.01 -13.71
C THR A 144 -3.18 -19.44 -12.45
N VAL A 145 -3.06 -20.76 -12.25
CA VAL A 145 -2.07 -21.35 -11.34
C VAL A 145 -1.04 -22.11 -12.17
N SER A 146 0.23 -21.77 -12.02
CA SER A 146 1.33 -22.48 -12.68
C SER A 146 2.52 -22.60 -11.74
N GLN A 147 3.13 -23.78 -11.70
CA GLN A 147 4.31 -24.06 -10.85
C GLN A 147 4.12 -23.57 -9.39
N CYS A 148 2.93 -23.76 -8.82
CA CYS A 148 2.57 -23.36 -7.45
C CYS A 148 2.46 -21.87 -7.19
N VAL A 149 2.38 -21.08 -8.27
CA VAL A 149 2.16 -19.65 -8.22
C VAL A 149 0.74 -19.34 -8.68
N HIS A 150 0.00 -18.61 -7.85
CA HIS A 150 -1.32 -18.07 -8.17
C HIS A 150 -1.15 -16.69 -8.80
N TYR A 151 -1.44 -16.57 -10.09
CA TYR A 151 -1.27 -15.32 -10.83
C TYR A 151 -2.57 -14.54 -10.91
N PHE A 152 -2.46 -13.24 -10.63
CA PHE A 152 -3.54 -12.27 -10.76
C PHE A 152 -3.09 -11.10 -11.62
N GLU A 153 -4.04 -10.51 -12.34
CA GLU A 153 -3.87 -9.23 -13.01
C GLU A 153 -4.78 -8.17 -12.38
N TRP A 154 -4.28 -6.94 -12.26
CA TRP A 154 -5.06 -5.86 -11.69
C TRP A 154 -4.81 -4.54 -12.43
N ARG A 155 -5.80 -4.12 -13.21
CA ARG A 155 -5.81 -2.80 -13.84
C ARG A 155 -6.31 -1.76 -12.85
N SER A 156 -5.43 -0.89 -12.36
CA SER A 156 -5.75 0.11 -11.34
C SER A 156 -5.08 1.45 -11.62
N TYR A 157 -5.74 2.56 -11.26
CA TYR A 157 -5.11 3.88 -11.29
C TYR A 157 -3.91 3.95 -10.35
N ALA A 158 -3.86 3.09 -9.33
CA ALA A 158 -2.76 3.02 -8.38
C ALA A 158 -1.42 2.73 -9.09
N ALA A 159 -1.45 1.97 -10.18
CA ALA A 159 -0.27 1.62 -10.99
C ALA A 159 0.13 2.72 -11.99
N CYS A 160 -0.60 3.84 -12.06
CA CYS A 160 -0.31 4.92 -13.00
C CYS A 160 0.65 5.95 -12.40
N LYS A 161 1.75 6.26 -13.10
CA LYS A 161 2.77 7.23 -12.66
C LYS A 161 2.23 8.64 -12.37
N ASN A 162 1.21 9.09 -13.12
CA ASN A 162 0.86 10.51 -13.17
C ASN A 162 -0.35 10.92 -12.32
N GLN A 163 -0.88 10.07 -11.42
CA GLN A 163 -2.08 10.31 -10.59
C GLN A 163 -3.33 10.86 -11.32
N LYS A 164 -3.30 10.95 -12.65
CA LYS A 164 -4.31 11.59 -13.51
C LYS A 164 -5.71 11.04 -13.28
N PHE A 165 -5.79 9.76 -12.96
CA PHE A 165 -7.05 9.05 -12.77
C PHE A 165 -7.42 8.88 -11.29
N LYS A 166 -6.57 9.31 -10.35
CA LYS A 166 -6.81 9.17 -8.91
C LYS A 166 -7.92 10.14 -8.46
N PRO A 167 -9.04 9.64 -7.92
CA PRO A 167 -10.09 10.49 -7.35
C PRO A 167 -9.74 10.95 -5.93
N ALA A 168 -10.57 11.83 -5.37
CA ALA A 168 -10.51 12.12 -3.93
C ALA A 168 -10.86 10.89 -3.08
N LYS A 169 -11.81 10.08 -3.57
CA LYS A 169 -12.18 8.78 -2.98
C LYS A 169 -12.77 7.88 -4.05
N GLU A 170 -12.41 6.60 -4.02
CA GLU A 170 -13.05 5.52 -4.76
C GLU A 170 -13.13 4.30 -3.84
N VAL A 171 -14.17 3.49 -4.00
CA VAL A 171 -14.41 2.26 -3.25
C VAL A 171 -14.50 1.08 -4.21
N PRO A 172 -14.29 -0.17 -3.75
CA PRO A 172 -14.53 -1.35 -4.58
C PRO A 172 -15.92 -1.31 -5.23
N CYS A 173 -15.96 -1.49 -6.55
CA CYS A 173 -17.18 -1.29 -7.35
C CYS A 173 -17.71 -2.58 -7.99
N TYR A 174 -17.59 -3.67 -7.26
CA TYR A 174 -17.99 -5.00 -7.71
C TYR A 174 -18.45 -5.84 -6.52
N VAL A 175 -19.26 -6.85 -6.82
CA VAL A 175 -19.63 -7.92 -5.88
C VAL A 175 -19.68 -9.24 -6.63
N PHE A 176 -19.53 -10.35 -5.89
CA PHE A 176 -19.85 -11.68 -6.39
C PHE A 176 -21.21 -12.11 -5.82
N ASP A 177 -22.07 -12.69 -6.65
CA ASP A 177 -23.31 -13.32 -6.17
C ASP A 177 -23.06 -14.70 -5.56
N THR A 178 -24.13 -15.35 -5.12
CA THR A 178 -24.08 -16.70 -4.51
C THR A 178 -23.59 -17.78 -5.46
N ASP A 179 -23.73 -17.58 -6.78
CA ASP A 179 -23.30 -18.51 -7.81
C ASP A 179 -21.84 -18.25 -8.25
N GLY A 180 -21.23 -17.18 -7.74
CA GLY A 180 -19.87 -16.76 -8.09
C GLY A 180 -19.79 -15.97 -9.40
N HIS A 181 -20.90 -15.40 -9.88
CA HIS A 181 -20.86 -14.45 -10.98
C HIS A 181 -20.49 -13.06 -10.46
N LYS A 182 -19.63 -12.38 -11.23
CA LYS A 182 -19.16 -11.04 -10.92
C LYS A 182 -20.16 -10.00 -11.44
N HIS A 183 -20.66 -9.17 -10.53
CA HIS A 183 -21.44 -7.98 -10.85
C HIS A 183 -20.52 -6.77 -10.72
N ASP A 184 -19.99 -6.29 -11.83
CA ASP A 184 -18.98 -5.22 -11.87
C ASP A 184 -19.58 -3.93 -12.43
N LEU A 185 -19.66 -2.90 -11.57
CA LEU A 185 -20.17 -1.59 -11.92
C LEU A 185 -19.07 -0.61 -12.34
N THR A 186 -17.80 -1.05 -12.38
CA THR A 186 -16.65 -0.26 -12.85
C THR A 186 -16.90 0.41 -14.23
N PRO A 187 -17.58 -0.21 -15.21
CA PRO A 187 -17.89 0.44 -16.49
C PRO A 187 -18.80 1.68 -16.38
N LEU A 188 -19.58 1.81 -15.30
CA LEU A 188 -20.45 2.97 -15.04
C LEU A 188 -19.72 4.11 -14.32
N ILE A 189 -18.43 3.97 -14.05
CA ILE A 189 -17.65 5.02 -13.41
C ILE A 189 -17.34 6.13 -14.42
N LYS A 190 -17.73 7.37 -14.11
CA LYS A 190 -17.34 8.54 -14.91
C LYS A 190 -16.09 9.22 -14.35
N MET A 191 -15.21 9.64 -15.27
CA MET A 191 -13.92 10.23 -14.92
C MET A 191 -13.98 11.75 -14.67
N THR A 192 -14.83 12.46 -15.40
CA THR A 192 -14.83 13.94 -15.46
C THR A 192 -16.14 14.56 -14.99
N THR A 193 -17.27 13.91 -15.22
CA THR A 193 -18.62 14.41 -14.85
C THR A 193 -19.42 13.35 -14.10
N GLY A 194 -20.63 13.69 -13.68
CA GLY A 194 -21.60 12.75 -13.11
C GLY A 194 -22.69 12.31 -14.09
N TYR A 195 -23.64 11.56 -13.56
CA TYR A 195 -24.96 11.33 -14.12
C TYR A 195 -25.91 12.37 -13.52
N LEU A 196 -26.64 13.10 -14.35
CA LEU A 196 -27.77 13.89 -13.90
C LEU A 196 -28.89 12.91 -13.53
N VAL A 197 -29.42 13.04 -12.33
CA VAL A 197 -30.56 12.26 -11.87
C VAL A 197 -31.82 12.96 -12.35
N GLU A 198 -32.68 12.24 -13.07
CA GLU A 198 -33.99 12.73 -13.46
C GLU A 198 -34.93 12.71 -12.25
N ASP A 199 -35.45 13.89 -11.89
CA ASP A 199 -36.47 14.07 -10.85
C ASP A 199 -37.67 14.83 -11.42
N ALA A 200 -38.84 14.67 -10.81
CA ALA A 200 -40.06 15.37 -11.17
C ALA A 200 -39.98 16.87 -10.85
N ASP A 201 -39.23 17.24 -9.81
CA ASP A 201 -39.00 18.63 -9.43
C ASP A 201 -37.70 19.14 -10.08
N ASN A 202 -37.83 19.83 -11.21
CA ASN A 202 -36.69 20.43 -11.94
C ASN A 202 -36.11 21.67 -11.23
N SER A 203 -36.29 21.80 -9.91
CA SER A 203 -35.79 22.93 -9.12
C SER A 203 -34.29 22.81 -8.80
N VAL A 204 -33.74 21.59 -8.80
CA VAL A 204 -32.33 21.32 -8.49
C VAL A 204 -31.76 20.23 -9.39
N ASP A 205 -30.59 20.48 -9.97
CA ASP A 205 -29.83 19.45 -10.68
C ASP A 205 -29.03 18.59 -9.69
N LEU A 206 -29.37 17.30 -9.57
CA LEU A 206 -28.60 16.33 -8.78
C LEU A 206 -27.64 15.54 -9.67
N TYR A 207 -26.34 15.63 -9.37
CA TYR A 207 -25.31 14.84 -10.05
C TYR A 207 -24.75 13.75 -9.14
N ILE A 208 -24.71 12.52 -9.64
CA ILE A 208 -24.07 11.38 -8.95
C ILE A 208 -22.94 10.79 -9.79
N ASN A 209 -22.02 10.10 -9.14
CA ASN A 209 -21.09 9.19 -9.79
C ASN A 209 -21.18 7.83 -9.12
N ILE A 210 -20.66 6.80 -9.78
CA ILE A 210 -20.71 5.44 -9.27
C ILE A 210 -19.38 5.13 -8.59
N CYS A 211 -19.44 4.66 -7.33
CA CYS A 211 -18.31 4.19 -6.51
C CYS A 211 -17.13 5.16 -6.28
N ARG A 212 -17.13 6.37 -6.84
CA ARG A 212 -16.06 7.36 -6.65
C ARG A 212 -16.62 8.78 -6.55
N SER A 213 -15.79 9.70 -6.06
CA SER A 213 -16.11 11.12 -6.07
C SER A 213 -16.34 11.64 -7.50
N LEU A 214 -17.19 12.65 -7.67
CA LEU A 214 -17.32 13.37 -8.94
C LEU A 214 -15.94 13.86 -9.41
N GLY A 215 -15.72 13.84 -10.73
CA GLY A 215 -14.51 14.42 -11.31
C GLY A 215 -14.44 15.91 -10.97
N ARG A 216 -13.27 16.38 -10.55
CA ARG A 216 -13.05 17.83 -10.45
C ARG A 216 -12.94 18.36 -11.88
N TYR A 217 -13.76 19.35 -12.23
CA TYR A 217 -13.49 20.15 -13.41
C TYR A 217 -12.06 20.71 -13.27
N PRO A 218 -11.20 20.63 -14.31
CA PRO A 218 -9.83 21.13 -14.23
C PRO A 218 -9.70 22.64 -13.90
N ASN A 219 -10.80 23.40 -13.84
CA ASN A 219 -10.81 24.84 -13.65
C ASN A 219 -11.59 25.33 -12.41
N VAL A 220 -11.88 24.48 -11.43
CA VAL A 220 -12.33 24.97 -10.11
C VAL A 220 -11.24 24.70 -9.09
N GLN A 221 -10.31 25.64 -9.01
CA GLN A 221 -9.47 25.81 -7.84
C GLN A 221 -10.41 26.04 -6.65
N PRO A 222 -10.39 25.21 -5.59
CA PRO A 222 -11.15 25.54 -4.40
C PRO A 222 -10.56 26.84 -3.87
N ASP A 223 -11.38 27.90 -3.88
CA ASP A 223 -11.04 29.16 -3.26
C ASP A 223 -10.72 28.84 -1.80
N ARG A 224 -9.48 29.11 -1.40
CA ARG A 224 -9.00 28.87 -0.03
C ARG A 224 -9.30 30.07 0.85
N ASP A 225 -10.43 30.73 0.61
CA ASP A 225 -10.93 31.82 1.42
C ASP A 225 -12.42 31.60 1.66
N ASN A 226 -12.83 31.68 2.92
CA ASN A 226 -14.18 31.53 3.47
C ASN A 226 -14.56 30.13 3.99
N VAL A 227 -13.88 29.70 5.04
CA VAL A 227 -14.58 29.07 6.17
C VAL A 227 -14.65 30.13 7.27
N VAL A 228 -15.86 30.68 7.47
CA VAL A 228 -16.26 31.35 8.70
C VAL A 228 -16.54 30.28 9.76
#